data_AF-A0A0C3HL65-F1
#
_entry.id   AF-A0A0C3HL65-F1
#
_cell.length_a   1.000
_cell.length_b   1.000
_cell.length_c   1.000
_cell.angle_alpha   90.00
_cell.angle_beta   90.00
_cell.angle_gamma   90.00
#
_symmetry.space_group_name_H-M   'P 1'
#
loop_
_entity.id
_entity.type
_entity.pdbx_description
1 polymer ?
#
loop_
_entity_poly.entity_id
_entity_poly.type
_entity_poly.pdbx_seq_one_letter_code
_entity_poly.pdbx_strand_id
1 'polypeptide(L)'
;YDEAMQRIESQNDDDKQLAKQVLYWISYALRPLTVEELQYALAVEPGESKLDEDNIPDEELLTSLCAGLVIVDKESSIIRLVHYTTQEYFNSIRASRFPRAQISIASTCLTYLSFEVF
;
A
#
# COMPACT_ATOMS: atom_id res chain seq x y z
N TYR A 1 10.04 11.16 10.98
CA TYR A 1 9.75 10.08 10.02
C TYR A 1 10.50 8.80 10.35
N ASP A 2 11.79 8.87 10.67
CA ASP A 2 12.59 7.67 10.97
C ASP A 2 12.08 6.87 12.17
N GLU A 3 11.60 7.52 13.24
CA GLU A 3 10.97 6.83 14.38
C GLU A 3 9.71 6.04 13.96
N ALA A 4 8.88 6.62 13.09
CA ALA A 4 7.69 5.94 12.58
C ALA A 4 8.09 4.75 11.69
N MET A 5 9.11 4.91 10.84
CA MET A 5 9.67 3.80 10.07
C MET A 5 10.27 2.72 10.97
N GLN A 6 10.95 3.07 12.06
CA GLN A 6 11.47 2.10 13.02
C GLN A 6 10.35 1.31 13.69
N ARG A 7 9.25 1.97 14.07
CA ARG A 7 8.06 1.29 14.60
C ARG A 7 7.51 0.29 13.59
N ILE A 8 7.44 0.68 12.31
CA ILE A 8 7.00 -0.21 11.23
C ILE A 8 7.94 -1.43 11.10
N GLU A 9 9.26 -1.21 11.14
CA GLU A 9 10.24 -2.29 11.01
C GLU A 9 10.29 -3.22 12.24
N SER A 10 9.73 -2.79 13.38
CA SER A 10 9.67 -3.58 14.62
C SER A 10 8.43 -4.47 14.75
N GLN A 11 7.49 -4.39 13.80
CA GLN A 11 6.34 -5.27 13.73
C GLN A 11 6.75 -6.70 13.34
N ASN A 12 5.82 -7.66 13.43
CA ASN A 12 6.04 -8.98 12.83
C ASN A 12 6.22 -8.85 11.29
N ASP A 13 6.78 -9.88 10.66
CA ASP A 13 7.20 -9.78 9.26
C ASP A 13 6.02 -9.53 8.30
N ASP A 14 4.85 -10.10 8.57
CA ASP A 14 3.65 -9.93 7.73
C ASP A 14 3.12 -8.49 7.82
N ASP A 15 2.94 -7.97 9.04
CA ASP A 15 2.49 -6.59 9.29
C ASP A 15 3.47 -5.56 8.73
N LYS A 16 4.77 -5.80 8.94
CA LYS A 16 5.85 -4.98 8.38
C LYS A 16 5.81 -4.97 6.86
N GLN A 17 5.58 -6.13 6.23
CA GLN A 17 5.49 -6.22 4.78
C GLN A 17 4.26 -5.49 4.26
N LEU A 18 3.09 -5.71 4.87
CA LEU A 18 1.83 -5.04 4.51
C LEU A 18 1.93 -3.52 4.65
N ALA A 19 2.49 -3.01 5.75
CA ALA A 19 2.75 -1.58 5.94
C ALA A 19 3.66 -1.01 4.85
N LYS A 20 4.72 -1.72 4.44
CA LYS A 20 5.58 -1.29 3.34
C LYS A 20 4.84 -1.26 2.01
N GLN A 21 3.95 -2.23 1.77
CA GLN A 21 3.11 -2.25 0.57
C GLN A 21 2.19 -1.04 0.50
N VAL A 22 1.47 -0.74 1.59
CA VAL A 22 0.63 0.46 1.70
C VAL A 22 1.45 1.72 1.39
N LEU A 23 2.61 1.88 2.04
CA LEU A 23 3.46 3.05 1.87
C LEU A 23 3.98 3.20 0.43
N TYR A 24 4.46 2.11 -0.18
CA TYR A 24 4.96 2.23 -1.55
C TYR A 24 3.82 2.49 -2.54
N TRP A 25 2.65 1.88 -2.38
CA TRP A 25 1.50 2.09 -3.27
C TRP A 25 1.08 3.55 -3.26
N ILE A 26 0.87 4.13 -2.09
CA ILE A 26 0.50 5.54 -1.95
C ILE A 26 1.61 6.45 -2.48
N SER A 27 2.88 6.13 -2.18
CA SER A 27 4.00 7.00 -2.58
C SER A 27 4.29 6.99 -4.08
N TYR A 28 4.03 5.88 -4.79
CA TYR A 28 4.29 5.75 -6.23
C TYR A 28 3.06 6.01 -7.11
N ALA A 29 1.85 6.05 -6.54
CA ALA A 29 0.65 6.33 -7.29
C ALA A 29 0.70 7.73 -7.94
N LEU A 30 0.23 7.81 -9.20
CA LEU A 30 0.19 9.07 -9.95
C LEU A 30 -0.97 9.99 -9.52
N ARG A 31 -2.00 9.40 -8.94
CA ARG A 31 -3.15 10.08 -8.35
C ARG A 31 -3.43 9.48 -6.97
N PRO A 32 -4.19 10.17 -6.11
CA PRO A 32 -4.68 9.57 -4.88
C PRO A 32 -5.44 8.26 -5.17
N LEU A 33 -5.24 7.26 -4.31
CA LEU A 33 -5.94 5.99 -4.34
C LEU A 33 -7.14 6.06 -3.40
N THR A 34 -8.22 5.37 -3.77
CA THR A 34 -9.26 5.05 -2.79
C THR A 34 -8.79 3.92 -1.87
N VAL A 35 -9.43 3.78 -0.71
CA VAL A 35 -9.21 2.65 0.21
C VAL A 35 -9.44 1.33 -0.54
N GLU A 36 -10.56 1.22 -1.24
CA GLU A 36 -10.94 0.03 -2.01
C GLU A 36 -9.89 -0.33 -3.08
N GLU A 37 -9.44 0.64 -3.88
CA GLU A 37 -8.39 0.41 -4.89
C GLU A 37 -7.12 -0.19 -4.27
N LEU A 38 -6.73 0.31 -3.09
CA LEU A 38 -5.56 -0.22 -2.40
C LEU A 38 -5.82 -1.60 -1.81
N GLN A 39 -6.97 -1.83 -1.16
CA GLN A 39 -7.33 -3.13 -0.60
C GLN A 39 -7.31 -4.23 -1.67
N TYR A 40 -7.92 -3.97 -2.83
CA TYR A 40 -7.92 -4.90 -3.96
C TYR A 40 -6.51 -5.13 -4.50
N ALA A 41 -5.70 -4.08 -4.63
CA ALA A 41 -4.32 -4.22 -5.07
C ALA A 41 -3.47 -5.05 -4.09
N LEU A 42 -3.75 -5.00 -2.80
CA LEU A 42 -3.05 -5.77 -1.77
C LEU A 42 -3.50 -7.24 -1.70
N ALA A 43 -4.74 -7.54 -2.09
CA ALA A 43 -5.31 -8.89 -2.09
C ALA A 43 -4.96 -9.72 -3.35
N VAL A 44 -4.32 -9.11 -4.35
CA VAL A 44 -3.93 -9.81 -5.59
C VAL A 44 -2.68 -10.65 -5.35
N GLU A 45 -2.84 -11.95 -5.57
CA GLU A 45 -1.75 -12.93 -5.49
C GLU A 45 -1.24 -13.32 -6.89
N PRO A 46 0.08 -13.23 -7.16
CA PRO A 46 0.64 -13.66 -8.43
C PRO A 46 0.39 -15.14 -8.72
N GLY A 47 -0.21 -15.44 -9.87
CA GLY A 47 -0.50 -16.80 -10.31
C GLY A 47 -1.96 -17.22 -10.15
N GLU A 48 -2.75 -16.47 -9.39
CA GLU A 48 -4.19 -16.67 -9.28
C GLU A 48 -4.95 -16.08 -10.47
N SER A 49 -6.07 -16.69 -10.83
CA SER A 49 -6.93 -16.25 -11.94
C SER A 49 -8.18 -15.47 -11.49
N LYS A 50 -8.32 -15.27 -10.18
CA LYS A 50 -9.39 -14.49 -9.55
C LYS A 50 -8.90 -13.85 -8.25
N LEU A 51 -9.60 -12.83 -7.79
CA LEU A 51 -9.37 -12.26 -6.47
C LEU A 51 -9.92 -13.19 -5.39
N ASP A 52 -9.15 -13.42 -4.33
CA ASP A 52 -9.66 -14.00 -3.10
C ASP A 52 -10.19 -12.89 -2.19
N GLU A 53 -11.50 -12.89 -1.93
CA GLU A 53 -12.14 -11.90 -1.07
C GLU A 53 -11.70 -12.04 0.39
N ASP A 54 -11.27 -13.23 0.81
CA ASP A 54 -10.78 -13.48 2.17
C ASP A 54 -9.40 -12.83 2.41
N ASN A 55 -8.69 -12.46 1.34
CA ASN A 55 -7.39 -11.78 1.39
C ASN A 55 -7.50 -10.24 1.41
N ILE A 56 -8.72 -9.68 1.35
CA ILE A 56 -8.92 -8.23 1.36
C ILE A 56 -8.64 -7.69 2.77
N PRO A 57 -7.59 -6.85 2.96
CA PRO A 57 -7.24 -6.36 4.29
C PRO A 57 -8.25 -5.31 4.76
N ASP A 58 -8.58 -5.32 6.06
CA ASP A 58 -9.45 -4.30 6.65
C ASP A 58 -8.87 -2.89 6.55
N GLU A 59 -9.72 -1.88 6.34
CA GLU A 59 -9.32 -0.46 6.27
C GLU A 59 -8.55 -0.02 7.53
N GLU A 60 -9.03 -0.42 8.71
CA GLU A 60 -8.39 -0.08 9.99
C GLU A 60 -6.97 -0.67 10.09
N LEU A 61 -6.75 -1.83 9.49
CA LEU A 61 -5.43 -2.46 9.43
C LEU A 61 -4.46 -1.61 8.59
N LEU A 62 -4.91 -1.10 7.44
CA LEU A 62 -4.06 -0.29 6.53
C LEU A 62 -3.49 0.96 7.22
N THR A 63 -4.25 1.58 8.11
CA THR A 63 -3.80 2.78 8.83
C THR A 63 -3.02 2.46 10.11
N SER A 64 -3.44 1.46 10.89
CA SER A 64 -2.82 1.09 12.17
C SER A 64 -1.39 0.59 12.00
N LEU A 65 -1.12 -0.21 10.96
CA LEU A 65 0.23 -0.75 10.69
C LEU A 65 1.22 0.31 10.20
N CYS A 66 0.75 1.49 9.78
CA CYS A 66 1.57 2.54 9.18
C CYS A 66 2.07 3.59 10.19
N ALA A 67 1.97 3.33 11.50
CA ALA A 67 2.52 4.19 12.56
C ALA A 67 2.13 5.69 12.45
N GLY A 68 0.90 5.97 11.99
CA GLY A 68 0.39 7.33 11.81
C GLY A 68 0.91 8.09 10.59
N LEU A 69 1.63 7.41 9.68
CA LEU A 69 2.09 8.01 8.41
C LEU A 69 0.99 8.07 7.35
N VAL A 70 -0.06 7.27 7.52
CA VAL A 70 -1.18 7.12 6.59
C VAL A 70 -2.47 7.48 7.30
N ILE A 71 -3.36 8.15 6.57
CA ILE A 71 -4.72 8.50 7.01
C ILE A 71 -5.71 8.18 5.90
N VAL A 72 -6.97 7.96 6.28
CA VAL A 72 -8.10 7.88 5.36
C VAL A 72 -8.95 9.14 5.52
N ASP A 73 -9.22 9.79 4.40
CA ASP A 73 -10.23 10.83 4.29
C ASP A 73 -11.61 10.17 4.17
N LYS A 74 -12.43 10.27 5.22
CA LYS A 74 -13.71 9.54 5.30
C LYS A 74 -14.79 10.07 4.36
N GLU A 75 -14.69 11.32 3.90
CA GLU A 75 -15.68 11.90 2.98
C GLU A 75 -15.44 11.43 1.55
N SER A 76 -14.16 11.28 1.18
CA SER A 76 -13.75 10.91 -0.17
C SER A 76 -13.28 9.46 -0.32
N SER A 77 -13.19 8.72 0.78
CA SER A 77 -12.59 7.37 0.86
C SER A 77 -11.17 7.31 0.29
N ILE A 78 -10.43 8.41 0.35
CA ILE A 78 -9.05 8.50 -0.15
C ILE A 78 -8.07 8.10 0.95
N ILE A 79 -7.19 7.15 0.64
CA ILE A 79 -6.06 6.79 1.49
C ILE A 79 -4.81 7.57 1.06
N ARG A 80 -4.18 8.26 2.01
CA ARG A 80 -3.06 9.17 1.70
C ARG A 80 -2.08 9.27 2.84
N LEU A 81 -0.89 9.79 2.54
CA LEU A 81 0.07 10.17 3.57
C LEU A 81 -0.48 11.33 4.39
N VAL A 82 -0.21 11.30 5.70
CA VAL A 82 -0.78 12.21 6.71
C VAL A 82 -0.54 13.70 6.42
N HIS A 83 0.55 14.03 5.73
CA HIS A 83 0.93 15.41 5.44
C HIS A 83 1.78 15.51 4.15
N TYR A 84 1.80 16.69 3.51
CA TYR A 84 2.56 16.89 2.27
C TYR A 84 4.07 16.68 2.47
N THR A 85 4.63 17.05 3.62
CA THR A 85 6.04 16.80 3.94
C THR A 85 6.36 15.31 4.07
N THR A 86 5.36 14.49 4.46
CA THR A 86 5.49 13.03 4.46
C THR A 86 5.58 12.50 3.02
N GLN A 87 4.81 13.08 2.09
CA GLN A 87 4.92 12.77 0.67
C GLN A 87 6.30 13.14 0.11
N GLU A 88 6.81 14.33 0.42
CA GLU A 88 8.16 14.75 0.01
C GLU A 88 9.25 13.81 0.55
N TYR A 89 9.14 13.44 1.83
CA TYR A 89 10.03 12.46 2.45
C TYR A 89 10.04 11.15 1.67
N PHE A 90 8.88 10.53 1.43
CA PHE A 90 8.81 9.28 0.67
C PHE A 90 9.25 9.44 -0.79
N ASN A 91 8.95 10.55 -1.46
CA ASN A 91 9.43 10.81 -2.82
C ASN A 91 10.97 10.78 -2.90
N SER A 92 11.65 11.26 -1.85
CA SER A 92 13.11 11.28 -1.79
C SER A 92 13.74 9.91 -1.49
N ILE A 93 13.05 9.01 -0.77
CA ILE A 93 13.62 7.73 -0.32
C ILE A 93 13.00 6.50 -0.97
N ARG A 94 11.86 6.59 -1.65
CA ARG A 94 11.08 5.43 -2.11
C ARG A 94 11.86 4.50 -3.04
N ALA A 95 12.81 5.03 -3.82
CA ALA A 95 13.63 4.23 -4.73
C ALA A 95 14.66 3.37 -3.98
N SER A 96 15.29 3.92 -2.94
CA SER A 96 16.25 3.17 -2.12
C SER A 96 15.56 2.28 -1.08
N ARG A 97 14.43 2.75 -0.53
CA ARG A 97 13.68 2.04 0.51
C ARG A 97 12.82 0.91 -0.04
N PHE A 98 12.25 1.08 -1.24
CA PHE A 98 11.39 0.11 -1.90
C PHE A 98 11.88 -0.18 -3.32
N PRO A 99 13.07 -0.80 -3.49
CA PRO A 99 13.70 -0.96 -4.79
C PRO A 99 12.91 -1.83 -5.78
N ARG A 100 11.98 -2.66 -5.28
CA ARG A 100 11.11 -3.52 -6.10
C ARG A 100 9.68 -3.00 -6.23
N ALA A 101 9.33 -1.85 -5.62
CA ALA A 101 7.95 -1.37 -5.58
C ALA A 101 7.31 -1.26 -6.96
N GLN A 102 8.00 -0.66 -7.94
CA GLN A 102 7.45 -0.50 -9.28
C GLN A 102 7.20 -1.85 -9.99
N ILE A 103 8.09 -2.83 -9.79
CA ILE A 103 7.93 -4.18 -10.34
C ILE A 103 6.74 -4.88 -9.67
N SER A 104 6.62 -4.76 -8.34
CA SER A 104 5.50 -5.30 -7.58
C SER A 104 4.18 -4.68 -8.04
N ILE A 105 4.08 -3.35 -8.11
CA ILE A 105 2.90 -2.63 -8.62
C ILE A 105 2.53 -3.12 -10.02
N ALA A 106 3.48 -3.11 -10.95
CA ALA A 106 3.21 -3.51 -12.34
C ALA A 106 2.75 -4.96 -12.44
N SER A 107 3.39 -5.88 -11.69
CA SER A 107 3.03 -7.29 -11.67
C SER A 107 1.62 -7.49 -11.10
N THR A 108 1.30 -6.82 -9.99
CA THR A 108 -0.03 -6.84 -9.39
C THR A 108 -1.10 -6.35 -10.38
N CYS A 109 -0.88 -5.21 -11.04
CA CYS A 109 -1.82 -4.70 -12.03
C CYS A 109 -2.00 -5.67 -13.22
N LEU A 110 -0.91 -6.27 -13.71
CA LEU A 110 -0.98 -7.24 -14.81
C LEU A 110 -1.73 -8.51 -14.40
N THR A 111 -1.50 -9.02 -13.20
CA THR A 111 -2.24 -10.18 -12.65
C THR A 111 -3.72 -9.86 -12.55
N TYR A 112 -4.09 -8.72 -11.95
CA TYR A 112 -5.49 -8.30 -11.81
C TYR A 112 -6.20 -8.19 -13.16
N LEU A 113 -5.53 -7.60 -14.17
CA LEU A 113 -6.06 -7.48 -15.52
C LEU A 113 -6.14 -8.82 -16.28
N SER A 114 -5.47 -9.87 -15.77
CA SER A 114 -5.49 -11.22 -16.34
C SER A 114 -6.50 -12.15 -15.64
N PHE A 115 -7.29 -11.63 -14.70
CA PHE A 115 -8.34 -12.41 -14.06
C PHE A 115 -9.44 -12.79 -15.03
N GLU A 116 -10.02 -13.99 -14.87
CA GLU A 116 -11.03 -14.57 -15.77
C GLU A 116 -12.35 -13.78 -15.83
N VAL A 117 -12.54 -12.83 -14.92
CA VAL A 117 -13.71 -11.95 -14.85
C VAL A 117 -13.72 -10.92 -16.00
N PHE A 118 -12.59 -10.71 -16.66
CA PHE A 118 -12.39 -9.79 -17.79
C PHE A 118 -12.12 -10.52 -19.10
#